data_AF-A0A832E3Z3-F1
#
_entry.id   AF-A0A832E3Z3-F1
#
_cell.length_a   1.000
_cell.length_b   1.000
_cell.length_c   1.000
_cell.angle_alpha   90.00
_cell.angle_beta   90.00
_cell.angle_gamma   90.00
#
_symmetry.space_group_name_H-M   'P 1'
#
loop_
_entity.id
_entity.type
_entity.pdbx_description
1 polymer ?
#
loop_
_entity_poly.entity_id
_entity_poly.type
_entity_poly.pdbx_seq_one_letter_code
_entity_poly.pdbx_strand_id
1 'polypeptide(L)' 'TAYFWMMQTRSADEPSTRFFRCTKCGYTWREYA' A
#
# COMPACT_ATOMS: atom_id res chain seq x y z
N THR A 1 -14.79 -4.77 -1.99
CA THR A 1 -13.89 -4.94 -0.84
C THR A 1 -12.46 -4.85 -1.35
N ALA A 2 -11.55 -4.32 -0.54
CA ALA A 2 -10.14 -4.20 -0.89
C ALA A 2 -9.33 -4.45 0.37
N TYR A 3 -8.23 -5.20 0.25
CA TYR A 3 -7.29 -5.38 1.34
C TYR A 3 -6.25 -4.28 1.26
N PHE A 4 -5.86 -3.73 2.40
CA PHE A 4 -4.75 -2.80 2.47
C PHE A 4 -3.73 -3.28 3.49
N TRP A 5 -2.46 -3.00 3.21
CA TRP A 5 -1.37 -3.21 4.15
C TRP A 5 -0.37 -2.08 4.02
N MET A 6 0.36 -1.80 5.09
CA MET A 6 1.38 -0.77 5.12
C MET A 6 2.74 -1.45 5.23
N MET A 7 3.68 -1.04 4.40
CA MET A 7 5.04 -1.53 4.43
C MET A 7 5.98 -0.35 4.34
N GLN A 8 6.96 -0.30 5.24
CA GLN A 8 8.03 0.67 5.12
C GLN A 8 8.96 0.23 3.99
N THR A 9 9.09 1.07 2.96
CA THR A 9 9.94 0.80 1.80
C THR A 9 11.13 1.77 1.71
N ARG A 10 11.18 2.80 2.54
CA ARG A 10 12.21 3.84 2.55
C ARG A 10 12.85 4.01 3.94
N SER A 11 13.70 5.01 4.10
CA SER A 11 14.33 5.36 5.37
C SER A 11 13.28 5.67 6.44
N ALA A 12 13.62 5.45 7.72
CA ALA A 12 12.70 5.63 8.85
C ALA A 12 12.12 7.06 8.96
N ASP A 13 12.79 8.06 8.37
CA ASP A 13 12.31 9.44 8.27
C ASP A 13 11.22 9.66 7.21
N GLU A 14 10.97 8.70 6.32
CA GLU A 14 9.92 8.79 5.30
C GLU A 14 8.65 8.03 5.68
N PRO A 15 7.47 8.54 5.28
CA PRO A 15 6.19 7.91 5.58
C PRO A 15 6.08 6.52 4.93
N SER A 16 5.51 5.58 5.68
CA SER A 16 5.29 4.20 5.22
C SER A 16 4.39 4.17 3.99
N THR A 17 4.76 3.36 2.99
CA THR A 17 3.96 3.19 1.78
C THR A 17 2.72 2.33 2.07
N ARG A 18 1.55 2.80 1.62
CA ARG A 18 0.31 2.03 1.72
C ARG A 18 0.08 1.27 0.43
N PHE A 19 -0.22 -0.01 0.55
CA PHE A 19 -0.54 -0.90 -0.55
C PHE A 19 -2.00 -1.28 -0.47
N PHE A 20 -2.67 -1.27 -1.62
CA PHE A 20 -4.06 -1.66 -1.75
C PHE A 20 -4.19 -2.76 -2.80
N ARG A 21 -4.98 -3.78 -2.50
CA ARG A 21 -5.35 -4.84 -3.44
C ARG A 21 -6.86 -4.98 -3.51
N CYS A 22 -7.39 -4.72 -4.70
CA CYS A 22 -8.81 -4.94 -4.97
C CYS A 22 -9.11 -6.44 -4.97
N THR A 23 -10.11 -6.88 -4.20
CA THR A 23 -10.50 -8.30 -4.13
C THR A 23 -11.31 -8.75 -5.34
N LYS A 24 -11.88 -7.82 -6.10
CA LYS A 24 -12.68 -8.11 -7.31
C LYS A 24 -11.82 -8.34 -8.55
N CYS A 25 -10.85 -7.47 -8.80
CA CYS A 25 -10.03 -7.51 -10.01
C CYS A 25 -8.55 -7.87 -9.77
N GLY A 26 -8.12 -7.95 -8.51
CA GLY A 26 -6.72 -8.23 -8.18
C GLY A 26 -5.76 -7.08 -8.46
N TYR A 27 -6.24 -5.93 -8.94
CA TYR A 27 -5.43 -4.74 -9.17
C TYR A 27 -4.79 -4.29 -7.87
N THR A 28 -3.48 -4.06 -7.92
CA THR A 28 -2.68 -3.63 -6.78
C THR A 28 -2.06 -2.28 -7.10
N TRP A 29 -2.25 -1.29 -6.23
CA TRP A 29 -1.65 0.03 -6.36
C TRP A 29 -1.04 0.47 -5.03
N ARG A 30 -0.16 1.47 -5.11
CA ARG A 30 0.57 2.03 -3.98
C ARG A 30 0.24 3.50 -3.84
N GLU A 31 -0.03 3.93 -2.61
CA GLU A 31 -0.17 5.34 -2.26
C GLU A 31 1.00 5.72 -1.34
N TYR A 32 1.66 6.80 -1.71
CA TYR A 32 2.61 7.49 -0.86
C TYR A 32 1.79 8.38 0.08
N ALA A 33 1.90 8.13 1.39
CA ALA A 33 1.26 8.94 2.42
C ALA A 33 2.14 10.13 2.79
#